data_AF-A0A1V8M3F9-F1
#
_entry.id   AF-A0A1V8M3F9-F1
#
_cell.length_a   1.000
_cell.length_b   1.000
_cell.length_c   1.000
_cell.angle_alpha   90.00
_cell.angle_beta   90.00
_cell.angle_gamma   90.00
#
_symmetry.space_group_name_H-M   'P 1'
#
loop_
_entity.id
_entity.type
_entity.pdbx_description
1 polymer ?
#
loop_
_entity_poly.entity_id
_entity_poly.type
_entity_poly.pdbx_seq_one_letter_code
_entity_poly.pdbx_strand_id
1 'polypeptide(L)'
;MHQHYNNHLHKVKSNMDLLKKLVLAFFVSFAMLAAAPSAMAKPAGKVENQTQAEVEQSLTDTVDAAEAALAAMKDGTDEETVMQLLKKTKQTAKTIESSVVLADRDRALGKVAKARGAYKKGQHEKAEELMEQAVERFKKVKAKYHNF
;
A
#
# COMPACT_ATOMS: atom_id res chain seq x y z
N MET A 1 -6.13 -12.88 -39.29
CA MET A 1 -5.38 -12.82 -38.00
C MET A 1 -5.15 -11.42 -37.44
N HIS A 2 -5.43 -10.31 -38.15
CA HIS A 2 -5.13 -8.95 -37.65
C HIS A 2 -6.18 -8.35 -36.68
N GLN A 3 -7.42 -8.84 -36.63
CA GLN A 3 -8.46 -8.26 -35.76
C GLN A 3 -8.36 -8.65 -34.27
N HIS A 4 -7.85 -9.84 -33.96
CA HIS A 4 -7.70 -10.28 -32.56
C HIS A 4 -6.61 -9.53 -31.79
N TYR A 5 -5.58 -9.02 -32.48
CA TYR A 5 -4.47 -8.29 -31.86
C TYR A 5 -4.88 -6.89 -31.39
N ASN A 6 -5.69 -6.18 -32.20
CA ASN A 6 -6.15 -4.84 -31.88
C ASN A 6 -7.10 -4.80 -30.68
N ASN A 7 -7.97 -5.81 -30.53
CA ASN A 7 -8.87 -5.89 -29.37
C ASN A 7 -8.11 -6.14 -28.07
N HIS A 8 -7.01 -6.90 -28.12
CA HIS A 8 -6.18 -7.18 -26.95
C HIS A 8 -5.37 -5.96 -26.50
N LEU A 9 -4.82 -5.19 -27.45
CA LEU A 9 -4.12 -3.93 -27.18
C LEU A 9 -5.05 -2.84 -26.62
N HIS A 10 -6.28 -2.73 -27.15
CA HIS A 10 -7.27 -1.76 -26.64
C HIS A 10 -7.70 -2.07 -25.21
N LYS A 11 -7.88 -3.35 -24.86
CA LYS A 11 -8.26 -3.77 -23.50
C LYS A 11 -7.14 -3.52 -22.49
N VAL A 12 -5.89 -3.78 -22.84
CA VAL A 12 -4.72 -3.49 -22.00
C VAL A 12 -4.53 -1.98 -21.79
N LYS A 13 -4.70 -1.18 -22.85
CA LYS A 13 -4.61 0.29 -22.76
C LYS A 13 -5.73 0.89 -21.90
N SER A 14 -6.96 0.37 -22.03
CA SER A 14 -8.11 0.81 -21.22
C SER A 14 -7.96 0.43 -19.75
N ASN A 15 -7.45 -0.77 -19.44
CA ASN A 15 -7.18 -1.21 -18.07
C ASN A 15 -6.07 -0.38 -17.42
N MET A 16 -5.00 -0.10 -18.16
CA MET A 16 -3.88 0.72 -17.69
C MET A 16 -4.30 2.19 -17.46
N ASP A 17 -5.20 2.72 -18.27
CA ASP A 17 -5.76 4.05 -18.09
C ASP A 17 -6.67 4.11 -16.85
N LEU A 18 -7.43 3.05 -16.57
CA LEU A 18 -8.25 2.95 -15.36
C LEU A 18 -7.40 2.86 -14.08
N LEU A 19 -6.31 2.10 -14.12
CA LEU A 19 -5.39 1.95 -12.98
C LEU A 19 -4.59 3.23 -12.72
N LYS A 20 -4.13 3.91 -13.79
CA LYS A 20 -3.52 5.25 -13.70
C LYS A 20 -4.50 6.27 -13.14
N LYS A 21 -5.77 6.21 -13.53
CA LYS A 21 -6.84 7.04 -12.96
C LYS A 21 -7.18 6.68 -11.52
N LEU A 22 -7.11 5.41 -11.12
CA LEU A 22 -7.26 4.99 -9.73
C LEU A 22 -6.11 5.51 -8.86
N VAL A 23 -4.87 5.36 -9.32
CA VAL A 23 -3.69 5.94 -8.64
C VAL A 23 -3.83 7.46 -8.52
N LEU A 24 -4.24 8.16 -9.58
CA LEU A 24 -4.46 9.60 -9.58
C LEU A 24 -5.66 10.05 -8.73
N ALA A 25 -6.75 9.28 -8.69
CA ALA A 25 -7.92 9.56 -7.85
C ALA A 25 -7.60 9.35 -6.36
N PHE A 26 -6.71 8.40 -6.03
CA PHE A 26 -6.19 8.23 -4.67
C PHE A 26 -5.27 9.36 -4.20
N PHE A 27 -4.81 10.26 -5.09
CA PHE A 27 -4.06 11.46 -4.69
C PHE A 27 -4.94 12.59 -4.13
N VAL A 28 -6.26 12.56 -4.34
CA VAL A 28 -7.13 13.72 -4.01
C VAL A 28 -7.87 13.56 -2.66
N SER A 29 -7.83 12.40 -2.01
CA SER A 29 -8.74 12.11 -0.89
C SER A 29 -8.26 12.42 0.54
N PHE A 30 -7.23 13.25 0.74
CA PHE A 30 -6.80 13.69 2.08
C PHE A 30 -6.90 15.21 2.29
N ALA A 31 -7.95 15.84 1.76
CA ALA A 31 -8.22 17.26 2.01
C ALA A 31 -9.67 17.52 2.42
N MET A 32 -10.26 16.70 3.31
CA MET A 32 -11.39 17.12 4.15
C MET A 32 -11.44 16.28 5.43
N LEU A 33 -10.52 16.51 6.37
CA LEU A 33 -10.83 16.28 7.78
C LEU A 33 -11.08 17.65 8.41
N ALA A 34 -12.30 17.79 8.91
CA ALA A 34 -12.88 19.01 9.45
C ALA A 34 -11.99 19.68 10.51
N ALA A 35 -12.07 21.01 10.56
CA ALA A 35 -11.39 21.85 11.53
C ALA A 35 -11.59 21.37 12.97
N ALA A 36 -10.50 21.00 13.65
CA ALA A 36 -10.37 20.98 15.10
C ALA A 36 -9.13 21.80 15.49
N PRO A 37 -9.10 22.45 16.67
CA PRO A 37 -8.18 23.55 16.95
C PRO A 37 -6.72 23.13 16.85
N SER A 38 -5.94 23.99 16.18
CA SER A 38 -4.49 23.92 16.04
C SER A 38 -3.80 24.09 17.40
N ALA A 39 -3.65 23.02 18.16
CA ALA A 39 -2.69 22.94 19.25
C ALA A 39 -2.10 21.54 19.28
N MET A 40 -0.78 21.43 19.15
CA MET A 40 0.03 20.21 19.02
C MET A 40 0.17 19.70 17.58
N ALA A 41 1.14 20.25 16.86
CA ALA A 41 1.78 19.55 15.74
C ALA A 41 2.47 18.27 16.25
N LYS A 42 1.71 17.18 16.36
CA LYS A 42 2.26 15.83 16.55
C LYS A 42 2.92 15.38 15.24
N PRO A 43 4.03 14.61 15.29
CA PRO A 43 4.66 14.10 14.09
C PRO A 43 3.65 13.28 13.26
N ALA A 44 3.63 13.53 11.95
CA ALA A 44 2.79 12.81 11.01
C ALA A 44 2.96 11.29 11.18
N GLY A 45 1.92 10.60 11.67
CA GLY A 45 1.86 9.14 11.66
C GLY A 45 1.32 8.44 12.91
N LYS A 46 0.87 9.16 13.95
CA LYS A 46 0.22 8.53 15.11
C LYS A 46 -1.18 9.11 15.31
N VAL A 47 -2.19 8.36 14.90
CA VAL A 47 -3.61 8.67 15.14
C VAL A 47 -3.97 8.04 16.48
N GLU A 48 -3.74 8.76 17.58
CA GLU A 48 -4.02 8.21 18.91
C GLU A 48 -5.52 8.02 19.14
N ASN A 49 -5.91 6.81 19.56
CA ASN A 49 -7.29 6.37 19.86
C ASN A 49 -8.17 6.14 18.64
N GLN A 50 -7.69 5.38 17.65
CA GLN A 50 -8.53 4.93 16.55
C GLN A 50 -9.78 4.17 17.04
N THR A 51 -10.94 4.51 16.49
CA THR A 51 -12.15 3.68 16.57
C THR A 51 -11.95 2.37 15.82
N GLN A 52 -12.79 1.37 16.07
CA GLN A 52 -12.71 0.09 15.33
C GLN A 52 -12.82 0.30 13.81
N ALA A 53 -13.74 1.15 13.36
CA ALA A 53 -13.90 1.48 11.94
C ALA A 53 -12.63 2.13 11.33
N GLU A 54 -11.95 3.00 12.08
CA GLU A 54 -10.70 3.63 11.63
C GLU A 54 -9.52 2.63 11.57
N VAL A 55 -9.49 1.65 12.48
CA VAL A 55 -8.53 0.53 12.41
C VAL A 55 -8.80 -0.34 11.19
N GLU A 56 -10.06 -0.69 10.92
CA GLU A 56 -10.45 -1.46 9.71
C GLU A 56 -10.08 -0.73 8.41
N GLN A 57 -10.30 0.59 8.37
CA GLN A 57 -9.91 1.40 7.23
C GLN A 57 -8.38 1.42 7.08
N SER A 58 -7.63 1.63 8.17
CA SER A 58 -6.16 1.62 8.14
C SER A 58 -5.59 0.27 7.68
N LEU A 59 -6.23 -0.84 8.04
CA LEU A 59 -5.88 -2.18 7.57
C LEU A 59 -6.14 -2.34 6.07
N THR A 60 -7.26 -1.82 5.58
CA THR A 60 -7.61 -1.81 4.15
C THR A 60 -6.62 -0.96 3.36
N ASP A 61 -6.40 0.29 3.78
CA ASP A 61 -5.46 1.21 3.13
C ASP A 61 -4.04 0.65 3.09
N THR A 62 -3.64 -0.11 4.12
CA THR A 62 -2.33 -0.77 4.17
C THR A 62 -2.21 -1.88 3.13
N VAL A 63 -3.26 -2.70 2.95
CA VAL A 63 -3.29 -3.74 1.92
C VAL A 63 -3.24 -3.09 0.54
N ASP A 64 -4.07 -2.08 0.30
CA ASP A 64 -4.13 -1.38 -0.99
C ASP A 64 -2.79 -0.72 -1.35
N ALA A 65 -2.14 -0.05 -0.38
CA ALA A 65 -0.83 0.54 -0.58
C ALA A 65 0.24 -0.52 -0.88
N ALA A 66 0.19 -1.67 -0.20
CA ALA A 66 1.12 -2.77 -0.41
C ALA A 66 0.95 -3.40 -1.80
N GLU A 67 -0.30 -3.61 -2.24
CA GLU A 67 -0.62 -4.12 -3.57
C GLU A 67 -0.21 -3.14 -4.67
N ALA A 68 -0.44 -1.84 -4.48
CA ALA A 68 0.01 -0.81 -5.41
C ALA A 68 1.55 -0.80 -5.55
N ALA A 69 2.29 -0.96 -4.45
CA ALA A 69 3.75 -1.05 -4.49
C ALA A 69 4.23 -2.31 -5.24
N LEU A 70 3.58 -3.46 -5.01
CA LEU A 70 3.90 -4.71 -5.71
C LEU A 70 3.60 -4.60 -7.22
N ALA A 71 2.44 -4.06 -7.59
CA ALA A 71 2.07 -3.85 -8.98
C ALA A 71 3.07 -2.93 -9.69
N ALA A 72 3.45 -1.82 -9.05
CA ALA A 72 4.43 -0.90 -9.62
C ALA A 72 5.80 -1.56 -9.87
N MET A 73 6.25 -2.47 -8.98
CA MET A 73 7.47 -3.26 -9.21
C MET A 73 7.33 -4.16 -10.45
N LYS A 74 6.23 -4.92 -10.54
CA LYS A 74 5.97 -5.86 -11.64
C LYS A 74 5.80 -5.18 -12.99
N ASP A 75 5.23 -3.98 -12.99
CA ASP A 75 5.01 -3.19 -14.21
C ASP A 75 6.28 -2.49 -14.69
N GLY A 76 7.40 -2.61 -13.98
CA GLY A 76 8.65 -1.91 -14.31
C GLY A 76 8.52 -0.39 -14.18
N THR A 77 7.68 0.08 -13.25
CA THR A 77 7.52 1.51 -12.96
C THR A 77 8.86 2.11 -12.50
N ASP A 78 9.06 3.41 -12.73
CA ASP A 78 10.29 4.08 -12.32
C ASP A 78 10.61 3.90 -10.82
N GLU A 79 11.91 3.84 -10.51
CA GLU A 79 12.39 3.55 -9.17
C GLU A 79 11.86 4.54 -8.13
N GLU A 80 11.76 5.83 -8.48
CA GLU A 80 11.29 6.85 -7.53
C GLU A 80 9.86 6.54 -7.10
N THR A 81 8.97 6.28 -8.05
CA THR A 81 7.57 5.93 -7.79
C THR A 81 7.46 4.68 -6.92
N VAL A 82 8.19 3.61 -7.25
CA VAL A 82 8.20 2.38 -6.43
C VAL A 82 8.66 2.68 -5.00
N MET A 83 9.70 3.49 -4.84
CA MET A 83 10.25 3.85 -3.54
C MET A 83 9.31 4.74 -2.71
N GLN A 84 8.53 5.61 -3.36
CA GLN A 84 7.47 6.38 -2.73
C GLN A 84 6.31 5.47 -2.28
N LEU A 85 5.89 4.49 -3.09
CA LEU A 85 4.84 3.53 -2.73
C LEU A 85 5.26 2.62 -1.55
N LEU A 86 6.51 2.14 -1.55
CA LEU A 86 7.08 1.41 -0.40
C LEU A 86 7.12 2.26 0.87
N LYS A 87 7.42 3.55 0.75
CA LYS A 87 7.37 4.50 1.87
C LYS A 87 5.93 4.67 2.38
N LYS A 88 4.97 4.88 1.47
CA LYS A 88 3.54 5.00 1.77
C LYS A 88 3.04 3.77 2.52
N THR A 89 3.30 2.58 2.01
CA THR A 89 2.96 1.30 2.67
C THR A 89 3.44 1.27 4.13
N LYS A 90 4.69 1.67 4.39
CA LYS A 90 5.24 1.71 5.75
C LYS A 90 4.56 2.75 6.64
N GLN A 91 4.22 3.92 6.10
CA GLN A 91 3.58 4.98 6.85
C GLN A 91 2.15 4.60 7.20
N THR A 92 1.38 4.11 6.23
CA THR A 92 0.01 3.64 6.42
C THR A 92 -0.05 2.48 7.42
N ALA A 93 0.82 1.48 7.29
CA ALA A 93 0.83 0.37 8.26
C ALA A 93 1.06 0.86 9.70
N LYS A 94 1.89 1.89 9.91
CA LYS A 94 2.19 2.41 11.25
C LYS A 94 1.04 3.16 11.91
N THR A 95 -0.01 3.54 11.17
CA THR A 95 -1.19 4.19 11.75
C THR A 95 -2.13 3.19 12.40
N ILE A 96 -2.02 1.89 12.11
CA ILE A 96 -2.86 0.84 12.70
C ILE A 96 -2.61 0.77 14.22
N GLU A 97 -3.57 1.23 15.01
CA GLU A 97 -3.55 1.19 16.47
C GLU A 97 -4.34 0.01 17.02
N SER A 98 -3.79 -1.20 16.89
CA SER A 98 -4.38 -2.41 17.48
C SER A 98 -3.32 -3.35 18.04
N SER A 99 -3.39 -3.61 19.35
CA SER A 99 -2.52 -4.56 20.04
C SER A 99 -2.70 -5.99 19.54
N VAL A 100 -3.90 -6.34 19.08
CA VAL A 100 -4.28 -7.66 18.56
C VAL A 100 -3.40 -8.08 17.38
N VAL A 101 -3.11 -7.13 16.49
CA VAL A 101 -2.41 -7.38 15.23
C VAL A 101 -1.01 -6.79 15.16
N LEU A 102 -0.57 -6.09 16.22
CA LEU A 102 0.68 -5.35 16.28
C LEU A 102 1.90 -6.18 15.84
N ALA A 103 2.07 -7.37 16.42
CA ALA A 103 3.21 -8.24 16.14
C ALA A 103 3.21 -8.75 14.69
N ASP A 104 2.03 -9.05 14.14
CA ASP A 104 1.90 -9.56 12.77
C ASP A 104 2.11 -8.45 11.73
N ARG A 105 1.61 -7.25 12.02
CA ARG A 105 1.88 -6.03 11.27
C ARG A 105 3.38 -5.73 11.23
N ASP A 106 4.08 -5.84 12.37
CA ASP A 106 5.52 -5.55 12.43
C ASP A 106 6.34 -6.58 11.63
N ARG A 107 5.92 -7.85 11.62
CA ARG A 107 6.51 -8.89 10.76
C ARG A 107 6.30 -8.57 9.27
N ALA A 108 5.11 -8.08 8.89
CA ALA A 108 4.82 -7.64 7.52
C ALA A 108 5.68 -6.43 7.13
N LEU A 109 5.79 -5.43 8.01
CA LEU A 109 6.67 -4.26 7.85
C LEU A 109 8.15 -4.65 7.65
N GLY A 110 8.60 -5.70 8.35
CA GLY A 110 9.95 -6.26 8.15
C GLY A 110 10.18 -6.77 6.72
N LYS A 111 9.15 -7.32 6.07
CA LYS A 111 9.22 -7.74 4.65
C LYS A 111 9.26 -6.54 3.71
N VAL A 112 8.43 -5.52 3.92
CA VAL A 112 8.49 -4.26 3.14
C VAL A 112 9.87 -3.60 3.25
N ALA A 113 10.46 -3.58 4.45
CA ALA A 113 11.80 -3.02 4.66
C ALA A 113 12.88 -3.80 3.90
N LYS A 114 12.79 -5.13 3.86
CA LYS A 114 13.70 -5.99 3.08
C LYS A 114 13.47 -5.81 1.58
N ALA A 115 12.23 -5.74 1.12
CA ALA A 115 11.89 -5.49 -0.29
C ALA A 115 12.49 -4.17 -0.76
N ARG A 116 12.30 -3.09 0.00
CA ARG A 116 12.95 -1.79 -0.25
C ARG A 116 14.47 -1.89 -0.33
N GLY A 117 15.09 -2.66 0.55
CA GLY A 117 16.54 -2.86 0.56
C GLY A 117 17.04 -3.65 -0.65
N ALA A 118 16.28 -4.65 -1.11
CA ALA A 118 16.58 -5.42 -2.32
C ALA A 118 16.41 -4.56 -3.58
N TYR A 119 15.31 -3.80 -3.66
CA TYR A 119 15.00 -2.93 -4.80
C TYR A 119 16.09 -1.90 -5.05
N LYS A 120 16.55 -1.20 -4.00
CA LYS A 120 17.70 -0.26 -4.06
C LYS A 120 19.01 -0.87 -4.54
N LYS A 121 19.16 -2.20 -4.46
CA LYS A 121 20.36 -2.93 -4.90
C LYS A 121 20.20 -3.51 -6.30
N GLY A 122 19.13 -3.16 -7.02
CA GLY A 122 18.79 -3.75 -8.32
C GLY A 122 18.33 -5.21 -8.24
N GLN A 123 18.05 -5.73 -7.05
CA GLN A 123 17.58 -7.11 -6.86
C GLN A 123 16.05 -7.17 -7.02
N HIS A 124 15.55 -6.84 -8.21
CA HIS A 124 14.12 -6.62 -8.46
C HIS A 124 13.28 -7.88 -8.21
N GLU A 125 13.67 -9.05 -8.72
CA GLU A 125 12.96 -10.32 -8.48
C GLU A 125 12.81 -10.62 -6.98
N LYS A 126 13.88 -10.45 -6.22
CA LYS A 126 13.88 -10.64 -4.76
C LYS A 126 13.01 -9.59 -4.06
N ALA A 127 13.00 -8.35 -4.55
CA ALA A 127 12.17 -7.29 -4.01
C ALA A 127 10.68 -7.62 -4.21
N GLU A 128 10.31 -8.11 -5.39
CA GLU A 128 8.96 -8.58 -5.71
C GLU A 128 8.54 -9.74 -4.81
N GLU A 129 9.35 -10.79 -4.68
CA GLU A 129 9.06 -11.95 -3.81
C GLU A 129 8.84 -11.52 -2.34
N LEU A 130 9.67 -10.60 -1.86
CA LEU A 130 9.53 -10.04 -0.51
C LEU A 130 8.27 -9.20 -0.36
N MET A 131 7.86 -8.50 -1.41
CA MET A 131 6.66 -7.66 -1.41
C MET A 131 5.38 -8.49 -1.54
N GLU A 132 5.38 -9.59 -2.29
CA GLU A 132 4.29 -10.59 -2.29
C GLU A 132 4.07 -11.13 -0.88
N GLN A 133 5.14 -11.55 -0.21
CA GLN A 133 5.08 -12.01 1.18
C GLN A 133 4.60 -10.91 2.14
N ALA A 134 4.87 -9.64 1.86
CA ALA A 134 4.35 -8.53 2.66
C ALA A 134 2.85 -8.35 2.46
N VAL A 135 2.37 -8.36 1.20
CA VAL A 135 0.94 -8.26 0.84
C VAL A 135 0.15 -9.39 1.51
N GLU A 136 0.60 -10.64 1.37
CA GLU A 136 -0.08 -11.78 2.00
C GLU A 136 -0.15 -11.64 3.52
N ARG A 137 0.91 -11.14 4.15
CA ARG A 137 0.93 -10.92 5.60
C ARG A 137 -0.02 -9.80 6.02
N PHE A 138 -0.09 -8.69 5.27
CA PHE A 138 -1.06 -7.63 5.58
C PHE A 138 -2.51 -8.11 5.40
N LYS A 139 -2.80 -8.94 4.39
CA LYS A 139 -4.11 -9.60 4.25
C LYS A 139 -4.43 -10.48 5.47
N LYS A 140 -3.46 -11.25 5.96
CA LYS A 140 -3.61 -12.05 7.19
C LYS A 140 -3.79 -11.20 8.44
N VAL A 141 -3.10 -10.06 8.56
CA VAL A 141 -3.29 -9.08 9.64
C VAL A 141 -4.73 -8.55 9.64
N LYS A 142 -5.23 -8.11 8.47
CA LYS A 142 -6.62 -7.67 8.32
C LYS A 142 -7.62 -8.76 8.71
N ALA A 143 -7.42 -9.98 8.19
CA ALA A 143 -8.27 -11.12 8.53
C ALA A 143 -8.25 -11.44 10.03
N LYS A 144 -7.08 -11.39 10.68
CA LYS A 144 -6.95 -11.62 12.13
C LYS A 144 -7.74 -10.60 12.94
N TYR A 145 -7.73 -9.32 12.54
CA TYR A 145 -8.49 -8.28 13.22
C TYR A 145 -10.00 -8.55 13.20
N HIS A 146 -10.55 -8.98 12.06
CA HIS A 146 -11.98 -9.28 11.94
C HIS A 146 -12.43 -10.58 12.64
N ASN A 147 -11.48 -11.44 13.04
CA ASN A 147 -11.76 -12.73 13.70
C ASN A 147 -11.42 -12.71 15.21
N PHE A 148 -11.06 -11.54 15.76
CA PHE A 148 -10.78 -11.34 17.18
C PHE A 148 -12.03 -10.83 17.88
#